data_AF-A0A939NM56-F1
#
_entry.id   AF-A0A939NM56-F1
#
_cell.length_a   1.000
_cell.length_b   1.000
_cell.length_c   1.000
_cell.angle_alpha   90.00
_cell.angle_beta   90.00
_cell.angle_gamma   90.00
#
_symmetry.space_group_name_H-M   'P 1'
#
loop_
_entity.id
_entity.type
_entity.pdbx_description
1 polymer ?
#
loop_
_entity_poly.entity_id
_entity_poly.type
_entity_poly.pdbx_seq_one_letter_code
_entity_poly.pdbx_strand_id
1 'polypeptide(L)'
;MYIFNDHVTAFFFDHYSTFTLGIDSQYDVADEGGGPRCLPPVRGNAALSRHIGASLMADEFDMSFFMDKKLDHGLSRRFRRCCPDEAQGWPTAVIPLQIGVLQFPVPSARRCYKLGRALRRAIESFRKISMWRLSRPAGSRIRFMASAADLIIPTGMPSLLICWLMTRKAYRNDPWRICRAGGWRGPK
;
A
#
# COMPACT_ATOMS: atom_id res chain seq x y z
N MET A 1 -5.01 -1.26 2.97
CA MET A 1 -3.70 -0.56 2.99
C MET A 1 -2.85 -1.18 1.89
N TYR A 2 -2.34 -0.34 1.00
CA TYR A 2 -1.57 -0.77 -0.16
C TYR A 2 -0.21 -0.07 -0.16
N ILE A 3 0.88 -0.84 -0.14
CA ILE A 3 2.24 -0.32 -0.07
C ILE A 3 2.93 -0.58 -1.41
N PHE A 4 3.50 0.46 -2.00
CA PHE A 4 4.12 0.40 -3.32
C PHE A 4 5.21 1.44 -3.47
N ASN A 5 5.97 1.33 -4.55
CA ASN A 5 6.78 2.41 -5.08
C ASN A 5 6.11 2.92 -6.36
N ASP A 6 6.11 4.23 -6.55
CA ASP A 6 5.74 4.82 -7.83
C ASP A 6 6.94 4.74 -8.79
N HIS A 7 6.68 4.47 -10.06
CA HIS A 7 7.71 4.29 -11.08
C HIS A 7 8.00 5.56 -11.86
N VAL A 8 8.11 6.69 -11.14
CA VAL A 8 8.33 8.04 -11.71
C VAL A 8 7.18 8.42 -12.65
N THR A 9 5.95 8.16 -12.19
CA THR A 9 4.72 8.46 -12.91
C THR A 9 3.96 9.58 -12.22
N ALA A 10 3.65 9.39 -10.93
CA ALA A 10 2.96 10.40 -10.12
C ALA A 10 3.92 11.18 -9.21
N PHE A 11 5.09 10.60 -8.92
CA PHE A 11 6.13 11.15 -8.05
C PHE A 11 7.44 11.27 -8.81
N PHE A 12 7.71 12.47 -9.31
CA PHE A 12 8.96 12.82 -9.99
C PHE A 12 10.05 13.21 -8.99
N PHE A 13 11.30 13.22 -9.45
CA PHE A 13 12.48 13.48 -8.61
C PHE A 13 12.59 14.92 -8.10
N ASP A 14 11.82 15.84 -8.66
CA ASP A 14 11.66 17.22 -8.16
C ASP A 14 10.94 17.25 -6.80
N HIS A 15 10.10 16.25 -6.51
CA HIS A 15 9.47 16.07 -5.20
C HIS A 15 9.27 14.58 -4.88
N TYR A 16 10.33 13.95 -4.39
CA TYR A 16 10.38 12.50 -4.12
C TYR A 16 10.58 12.16 -2.65
N SER A 17 9.48 11.97 -1.93
CA SER A 17 9.49 11.71 -0.48
C SER A 17 9.71 10.25 -0.11
N THR A 18 10.24 10.03 1.10
CA THR A 18 10.52 8.69 1.63
C THR A 18 9.25 7.87 1.89
N PHE A 19 8.26 8.45 2.60
CA PHE A 19 6.98 7.81 2.90
C PHE A 19 5.85 8.78 2.57
N THR A 20 5.01 8.43 1.60
CA THR A 20 3.95 9.31 1.12
C THR A 20 2.59 8.62 1.19
N LEU A 21 1.70 9.11 2.05
CA LEU A 21 0.37 8.55 2.27
C LEU A 21 -0.69 9.27 1.44
N GLY A 22 -1.45 8.51 0.65
CA GLY A 22 -2.61 9.05 -0.04
C GLY A 22 -3.77 9.25 0.92
N ILE A 23 -4.38 10.43 0.88
CA ILE A 23 -5.50 10.81 1.75
C ILE A 23 -6.78 11.13 0.97
N ASP A 24 -6.78 10.84 -0.33
CA ASP A 24 -7.90 11.08 -1.22
C ASP A 24 -9.05 10.07 -1.03
N SER A 25 -10.23 10.46 -1.51
CA SER A 25 -11.46 9.68 -1.56
C SER A 25 -11.53 8.72 -2.76
N GLN A 26 -10.73 8.96 -3.80
CA GLN A 26 -10.62 8.11 -4.98
C GLN A 26 -9.26 8.26 -5.67
N TYR A 27 -8.89 7.27 -6.48
CA TYR A 27 -7.65 7.27 -7.23
C TYR A 27 -7.87 6.72 -8.65
N ASP A 28 -7.61 7.56 -9.65
CA ASP A 28 -7.64 7.18 -11.06
C ASP A 28 -6.38 6.42 -11.47
N VAL A 29 -6.43 5.75 -12.62
CA VAL A 29 -5.26 5.08 -13.21
C VAL A 29 -4.39 6.09 -13.94
N ALA A 30 -3.10 6.07 -13.65
CA ALA A 30 -2.13 6.95 -14.28
C ALA A 30 -1.89 6.55 -15.74
N ASP A 31 -1.55 7.55 -16.55
CA ASP A 31 -0.94 7.35 -17.85
C ASP A 31 0.57 7.18 -17.67
N GLU A 32 1.11 6.07 -18.14
CA GLU A 32 2.54 5.71 -18.02
C GLU A 32 3.29 5.91 -19.36
N GLY A 33 2.75 6.76 -20.24
CA GLY A 33 3.30 7.06 -21.57
C GLY A 33 2.62 6.32 -22.73
N GLY A 34 1.60 5.51 -22.45
CA GLY A 34 0.85 4.72 -23.44
C GLY A 34 -0.66 4.95 -23.39
N GLY A 35 -1.11 6.00 -22.72
CA GLY A 35 -2.50 6.19 -22.32
C GLY A 35 -2.81 5.50 -20.98
N PRO A 36 -3.79 6.02 -20.21
CA PRO A 36 -4.25 5.35 -19.00
C PRO A 36 -4.91 4.02 -19.35
N ARG A 37 -4.71 3.00 -18.50
CA ARG A 37 -5.38 1.71 -18.70
C ARG A 37 -6.89 1.88 -18.51
N CYS A 38 -7.68 1.14 -19.31
CA CYS A 38 -9.13 1.10 -19.21
C CYS A 38 -9.59 0.28 -17.98
N LEU A 39 -9.42 0.87 -16.79
CA LEU A 39 -9.80 0.30 -15.50
C LEU A 39 -10.56 1.36 -14.69
N PRO A 40 -11.57 0.95 -13.89
CA PRO A 40 -12.31 1.91 -13.09
C PRO A 40 -11.42 2.50 -11.97
N PRO A 41 -11.73 3.72 -11.49
CA PRO A 41 -11.02 4.31 -10.35
C PRO A 41 -11.20 3.48 -9.08
N VAL A 42 -10.19 3.50 -8.21
CA VAL A 42 -10.20 2.79 -6.92
C VAL A 42 -10.66 3.74 -5.82
N ARG A 43 -11.68 3.35 -5.05
CA ARG A 43 -12.15 4.17 -3.91
C ARG A 43 -11.07 4.25 -2.82
N GLY A 44 -10.90 5.43 -2.27
CA GLY A 44 -10.09 5.70 -1.08
C GLY A 44 -10.85 5.50 0.23
N ASN A 45 -10.18 5.74 1.36
CA ASN A 45 -10.83 5.84 2.67
C ASN A 45 -10.21 7.01 3.45
N ALA A 46 -10.78 8.20 3.27
CA ALA A 46 -10.25 9.44 3.86
C ALA A 46 -10.21 9.41 5.39
N ALA A 47 -11.24 8.85 6.05
CA ALA A 47 -11.32 8.78 7.51
C ALA A 47 -10.19 7.92 8.10
N LEU A 48 -9.97 6.72 7.55
CA LEU A 48 -8.88 5.85 8.00
C LEU A 48 -7.51 6.42 7.59
N SER A 49 -7.40 7.07 6.43
CA SER A 49 -6.14 7.69 5.99
C SER A 49 -5.73 8.83 6.92
N ARG A 50 -6.67 9.70 7.32
CA ARG A 50 -6.45 10.77 8.31
C ARG A 50 -5.99 10.21 9.65
N HIS A 51 -6.65 9.15 10.14
CA HIS A 51 -6.28 8.50 11.39
C HIS A 51 -4.87 7.89 11.32
N ILE A 52 -4.54 7.20 10.23
CA ILE A 52 -3.20 6.64 10.01
C ILE A 52 -2.16 7.75 9.96
N GLY A 53 -2.40 8.81 9.19
CA GLY A 53 -1.49 9.95 9.07
C GLY A 53 -1.18 10.60 10.42
N ALA A 54 -2.20 10.91 11.21
CA ALA A 54 -2.04 11.46 12.55
C ALA A 54 -1.28 10.51 13.49
N SER A 55 -1.62 9.21 13.45
CA SER A 55 -0.96 8.19 14.28
C SER A 55 0.53 8.03 13.93
N LEU A 56 0.88 8.08 12.65
CA LEU A 56 2.26 7.94 12.20
C LEU A 56 3.11 9.17 12.54
N MET A 57 2.55 10.38 12.38
CA MET A 57 3.21 11.61 12.81
C MET A 57 3.43 11.62 14.32
N ALA A 58 2.46 11.14 15.12
CA ALA A 58 2.61 10.99 16.56
C ALA A 58 3.65 9.93 16.97
N ASP A 59 3.86 8.90 16.14
CA ASP A 59 4.90 7.88 16.29
C ASP A 59 6.27 8.34 15.70
N GLU A 60 6.45 9.65 15.47
CA GLU A 60 7.67 10.29 14.98
C GLU A 60 8.13 9.81 13.58
N PHE A 61 7.18 9.50 12.70
CA PHE A 61 7.47 9.32 11.27
C PHE A 61 7.22 10.62 10.51
N ASP A 62 8.25 11.10 9.79
CA ASP A 62 8.12 12.21 8.85
C ASP A 62 7.32 11.75 7.62
N MET A 63 6.01 12.00 7.63
CA MET A 63 5.12 11.61 6.55
C MET A 63 4.94 12.74 5.54
N SER A 64 4.97 12.39 4.26
CA SER A 64 4.37 13.21 3.20
C SER A 64 2.94 12.74 2.91
N PHE A 65 2.11 13.63 2.38
CA PHE A 65 0.73 13.33 2.01
C PHE A 65 0.45 13.75 0.57
N PHE A 66 -0.46 13.05 -0.08
CA PHE A 66 -0.90 13.43 -1.43
C PHE A 66 -2.40 13.24 -1.65
N MET A 67 -2.92 14.07 -2.55
CA MET A 67 -4.26 14.04 -3.12
C MET A 67 -4.12 14.37 -4.61
N ASP A 68 -5.17 14.12 -5.39
CA ASP A 68 -5.21 14.48 -6.82
C ASP A 68 -4.00 13.93 -7.62
N LYS A 69 -3.59 12.70 -7.28
CA LYS A 69 -2.58 11.95 -8.03
C LYS A 69 -3.14 10.60 -8.45
N LYS A 70 -2.87 10.27 -9.71
CA LYS A 70 -3.24 8.99 -10.31
C LYS A 70 -2.24 7.91 -9.89
N LEU A 71 -2.67 6.65 -9.87
CA LEU A 71 -1.85 5.52 -9.43
C LEU A 71 -1.39 4.66 -10.61
N ASP A 72 -0.13 4.24 -10.56
CA ASP A 72 0.57 3.54 -11.64
C ASP A 72 0.26 2.03 -11.72
N HIS A 73 1.06 1.31 -12.51
CA HIS A 73 0.98 -0.14 -12.68
C HIS A 73 1.18 -0.94 -11.41
N GLY A 74 1.85 -0.39 -10.40
CA GLY A 74 2.03 -1.06 -9.11
C GLY A 74 0.68 -1.50 -8.58
N LEU A 75 -0.27 -0.57 -8.46
CA LEU A 75 -1.61 -0.86 -7.96
C LEU A 75 -2.47 -1.61 -8.98
N SER A 76 -2.57 -1.08 -10.19
CA SER A 76 -3.58 -1.53 -11.17
C SER A 76 -3.38 -2.99 -11.62
N ARG A 77 -2.12 -3.43 -11.84
CA ARG A 77 -1.83 -4.85 -12.16
C ARG A 77 -2.20 -5.78 -11.01
N ARG A 78 -2.03 -5.34 -9.76
CA ARG A 78 -2.30 -6.17 -8.58
C ARG A 78 -3.79 -6.33 -8.33
N PHE A 79 -4.56 -5.25 -8.50
CA PHE A 79 -6.01 -5.27 -8.34
C PHE A 79 -6.68 -6.19 -9.34
N ARG A 80 -6.32 -6.10 -10.64
CA ARG A 80 -6.81 -7.01 -11.69
C ARG A 80 -6.61 -8.50 -11.39
N ARG A 81 -5.46 -8.85 -10.80
CA ARG A 81 -5.15 -10.25 -10.43
C ARG A 81 -5.93 -10.74 -9.22
N CYS A 82 -6.23 -9.87 -8.25
CA CYS A 82 -6.87 -10.24 -6.99
C CYS A 82 -8.40 -10.09 -7.02
N CYS A 83 -8.92 -9.28 -7.94
CA CYS A 83 -10.33 -8.97 -8.10
C CYS A 83 -10.65 -8.96 -9.61
N PRO A 84 -10.98 -10.12 -10.20
CA PRO A 84 -11.19 -10.25 -11.64
C PRO A 84 -12.51 -9.63 -12.14
N ASP A 85 -13.45 -9.32 -11.25
CA ASP A 85 -14.73 -8.69 -11.61
C ASP A 85 -14.61 -7.16 -11.57
N GLU A 86 -14.07 -6.60 -12.66
CA GLU A 86 -13.81 -5.16 -12.83
C GLU A 86 -15.09 -4.38 -13.23
N ALA A 87 -16.11 -5.07 -13.76
CA ALA A 87 -17.29 -4.47 -14.37
C ALA A 87 -18.19 -3.72 -13.37
N GLN A 88 -18.17 -4.10 -12.09
CA GLN A 88 -18.93 -3.45 -11.01
C GLN A 88 -18.09 -2.47 -10.17
N GLY A 89 -16.84 -2.22 -10.59
CA GLY A 89 -15.86 -1.47 -9.81
C GLY A 89 -15.23 -2.30 -8.70
N TRP A 90 -14.22 -1.73 -8.04
CA TRP A 90 -13.43 -2.48 -7.07
C TRP A 90 -14.18 -2.72 -5.76
N PRO A 91 -14.22 -3.96 -5.23
CA PRO A 91 -15.00 -4.32 -4.05
C PRO A 91 -14.35 -3.83 -2.73
N THR A 92 -13.21 -3.14 -2.80
CA THR A 92 -12.41 -2.76 -1.64
C THR A 92 -11.82 -1.38 -1.85
N ALA A 93 -11.89 -0.56 -0.79
CA ALA A 93 -11.20 0.72 -0.76
C ALA A 93 -9.70 0.55 -0.49
N VAL A 94 -8.90 1.41 -1.08
CA VAL A 94 -7.44 1.44 -0.94
C VAL A 94 -6.98 2.63 -0.11
N ILE A 95 -5.87 2.45 0.58
CA ILE A 95 -5.11 3.54 1.20
C ILE A 95 -3.68 3.35 0.69
N PRO A 96 -3.25 4.14 -0.31
CA PRO A 96 -1.95 3.97 -0.93
C PRO A 96 -0.87 4.62 -0.04
N LEU A 97 0.22 3.89 0.16
CA LEU A 97 1.42 4.36 0.82
C LEU A 97 2.59 4.12 -0.14
N GLN A 98 3.04 5.20 -0.77
CA GLN A 98 4.21 5.19 -1.63
C GLN A 98 5.47 5.24 -0.77
N ILE A 99 6.45 4.38 -1.09
CA ILE A 99 7.78 4.38 -0.49
C ILE A 99 8.79 4.76 -1.56
N GLY A 100 9.54 5.84 -1.30
CA GLY A 100 10.61 6.32 -2.18
C GLY A 100 11.82 5.40 -2.17
N VAL A 101 11.87 4.47 -3.12
CA VAL A 101 12.97 3.47 -3.25
C VAL A 101 13.83 3.62 -4.51
N LEU A 102 13.52 4.57 -5.38
CA LEU A 102 14.21 4.76 -6.67
C LEU A 102 15.39 5.73 -6.58
N GLN A 103 15.30 6.74 -5.71
CA GLN A 103 16.36 7.72 -5.47
C GLN A 103 17.04 7.43 -4.14
N PHE A 104 18.35 7.19 -4.17
CA PHE A 104 19.14 7.05 -2.94
C PHE A 104 19.46 8.42 -2.33
N PRO A 105 19.53 8.52 -0.97
CA PRO A 105 19.40 7.44 0.01
C PRO A 105 17.94 7.00 0.26
N VAL A 106 17.72 5.68 0.38
CA VAL A 106 16.41 5.06 0.61
C VAL A 106 16.21 4.71 2.10
N PRO A 107 14.97 4.56 2.61
CA PRO A 107 14.76 4.19 4.00
C PRO A 107 15.36 2.79 4.30
N SER A 108 16.04 2.67 5.43
CA SER A 108 16.59 1.38 5.84
C SER A 108 15.49 0.34 6.11
N ALA A 109 15.82 -0.94 5.95
CA ALA A 109 14.90 -2.04 6.28
C ALA A 109 14.40 -1.98 7.74
N ARG A 110 15.24 -1.50 8.68
CA ARG A 110 14.85 -1.29 10.08
C ARG A 110 13.82 -0.17 10.22
N ARG A 111 13.93 0.93 9.46
CA ARG A 111 12.93 2.01 9.45
C ARG A 111 11.61 1.51 8.87
N CYS A 112 11.64 0.77 7.78
CA CYS A 112 10.47 0.11 7.19
C CYS A 112 9.80 -0.89 8.14
N TYR A 113 10.59 -1.67 8.89
CA TYR A 113 10.09 -2.57 9.94
C TYR A 113 9.33 -1.79 11.03
N LYS A 114 9.92 -0.71 11.55
CA LYS A 114 9.29 0.13 12.58
C LYS A 114 8.00 0.76 12.05
N LEU A 115 7.99 1.22 10.80
CA LEU A 115 6.81 1.77 10.13
C LEU A 115 5.67 0.74 10.09
N GLY A 116 5.96 -0.52 9.70
CA GLY A 116 4.98 -1.60 9.73
C GLY A 116 4.37 -1.80 11.13
N ARG A 117 5.19 -1.77 12.18
CA ARG A 117 4.69 -1.88 13.57
C ARG A 117 3.78 -0.72 13.95
N ALA A 118 4.12 0.51 13.57
CA ALA A 118 3.31 1.71 13.81
C ALA A 118 1.98 1.67 13.05
N LEU A 119 2.02 1.35 11.75
CA LEU A 119 0.84 1.15 10.91
C LEU A 119 -0.14 0.14 11.52
N ARG A 120 0.38 -0.96 12.08
CA ARG A 120 -0.47 -1.96 12.72
C ARG A 120 -1.22 -1.38 13.91
N ARG A 121 -0.52 -0.67 14.80
CA ARG A 121 -1.13 -0.03 15.97
C ARG A 121 -2.17 1.00 15.56
N ALA A 122 -1.87 1.83 14.57
CA ALA A 122 -2.80 2.83 14.03
C ALA A 122 -4.10 2.20 13.50
N ILE A 123 -3.99 1.14 12.70
CA ILE A 123 -5.16 0.44 12.14
C ILE A 123 -5.95 -0.28 13.23
N GLU A 124 -5.28 -0.90 14.20
CA GLU A 124 -5.94 -1.55 15.34
C GLU A 124 -6.64 -0.54 16.26
N SER A 125 -6.07 0.66 16.46
CA SER A 125 -6.67 1.72 17.29
C SER A 125 -7.88 2.37 16.61
N PHE A 126 -7.85 2.56 15.29
CA PHE A 126 -9.01 3.07 14.53
C PHE A 126 -10.25 2.22 14.80
N ARG A 127 -10.10 0.90 14.74
CA ARG A 127 -11.20 -0.05 14.97
C ARG A 127 -11.83 0.04 16.36
N LYS A 128 -11.08 0.49 17.36
CA LYS A 128 -11.55 0.63 18.74
C LYS A 128 -12.31 1.95 18.95
N ILE A 129 -11.82 3.02 18.33
CA ILE A 129 -12.34 4.39 18.52
C ILE A 129 -13.55 4.64 17.62
N SER A 130 -13.54 4.07 16.42
CA SER A 130 -14.50 4.46 15.40
C SER A 130 -15.91 3.93 15.73
N MET A 131 -16.86 4.85 15.91
CA MET A 131 -18.31 4.73 15.68
C MET A 131 -18.67 4.26 14.26
N TRP A 132 -17.68 3.82 13.46
CA TRP A 132 -17.83 3.14 12.16
C TRP A 132 -18.47 1.75 12.25
N ARG A 133 -18.87 1.28 13.43
CA ARG A 133 -19.62 0.02 13.58
C ARG A 133 -21.01 0.10 12.92
N LEU A 134 -21.58 1.29 12.74
CA LEU A 134 -22.92 1.52 12.20
C LEU A 134 -23.02 1.54 10.65
N SER A 135 -21.89 1.62 9.92
CA SER A 135 -21.89 1.76 8.44
C SER A 135 -21.27 0.55 7.71
N ARG A 136 -20.98 -0.55 8.40
CA ARG A 136 -20.36 -1.72 7.74
C ARG A 136 -21.39 -2.54 6.97
N PRO A 137 -21.19 -2.81 5.66
CA PRO A 137 -21.64 -4.07 5.09
C PRO A 137 -20.92 -5.20 5.86
N ALA A 138 -21.68 -6.15 6.38
CA ALA A 138 -21.14 -7.29 7.12
C ALA A 138 -20.06 -8.01 6.27
N GLY A 139 -18.83 -8.14 6.80
CA GLY A 139 -17.76 -8.94 6.18
C GLY A 139 -16.50 -8.21 5.66
N SER A 140 -16.46 -6.88 5.67
CA SER A 140 -15.31 -6.10 5.16
C SER A 140 -14.00 -6.30 5.97
N ARG A 141 -13.08 -7.16 5.51
CA ARG A 141 -11.75 -7.36 6.14
C ARG A 141 -10.73 -6.37 5.58
N ILE A 142 -9.97 -5.68 6.43
CA ILE A 142 -8.80 -4.90 6.00
C ILE A 142 -7.73 -5.88 5.52
N ARG A 143 -7.39 -5.80 4.22
CA ARG A 143 -6.28 -6.55 3.62
C ARG A 143 -5.05 -5.64 3.47
N PHE A 144 -3.89 -6.25 3.67
CA PHE A 144 -2.58 -5.66 3.35
C PHE A 144 -2.12 -6.25 2.04
N MET A 145 -1.74 -5.37 1.11
CA MET A 145 -1.24 -5.75 -0.20
C MET A 145 0.02 -4.92 -0.47
N ALA A 146 1.06 -5.58 -0.98
CA ALA A 146 2.28 -4.94 -1.47
C ALA A 146 2.40 -5.16 -2.98
N SER A 147 3.04 -4.22 -3.67
CA SER A 147 3.40 -4.38 -5.08
C SER A 147 4.38 -5.55 -5.25
N ALA A 148 4.32 -6.22 -6.41
CA ALA A 148 5.31 -7.22 -6.80
C ALA A 148 6.46 -6.59 -7.63
N ALA A 149 6.33 -5.33 -8.04
CA ALA A 149 7.39 -4.63 -8.80
C ALA A 149 8.66 -4.36 -7.95
N ASP A 150 8.54 -4.50 -6.61
CA ASP A 150 9.64 -4.46 -5.64
C ASP A 150 10.69 -5.60 -5.80
N LEU A 151 10.52 -6.49 -6.79
CA LEU A 151 11.48 -7.55 -7.12
C LEU A 151 12.75 -7.05 -7.82
N ILE A 152 12.77 -5.80 -8.31
CA ILE A 152 13.84 -5.29 -9.20
C ILE A 152 14.97 -4.55 -8.44
N ILE A 153 14.76 -4.15 -7.17
CA ILE A 153 15.76 -3.37 -6.42
C ILE A 153 16.58 -4.30 -5.50
N PRO A 154 17.92 -4.38 -5.64
CA PRO A 154 18.76 -5.37 -4.95
C PRO A 154 18.91 -5.14 -3.43
N THR A 155 18.23 -4.13 -2.86
CA THR A 155 18.28 -3.80 -1.43
C THR A 155 17.03 -4.29 -0.69
N GLY A 156 16.95 -5.61 -0.43
CA GLY A 156 16.13 -6.18 0.65
C GLY A 156 14.67 -5.71 0.76
N MET A 157 13.80 -6.19 -0.13
CA MET A 157 12.33 -6.27 -0.06
C MET A 157 11.59 -5.48 1.05
N PRO A 158 11.54 -4.13 1.01
CA PRO A 158 10.93 -3.33 2.08
C PRO A 158 9.40 -3.53 2.17
N SER A 159 8.71 -3.56 1.04
CA SER A 159 7.24 -3.66 0.97
C SER A 159 6.70 -5.03 1.37
N LEU A 160 7.35 -6.12 0.93
CA LEU A 160 6.98 -7.50 1.28
C LEU A 160 7.29 -7.80 2.75
N LEU A 161 8.39 -7.27 3.29
CA LEU A 161 8.68 -7.36 4.72
C LEU A 161 7.59 -6.67 5.55
N ILE A 162 7.16 -5.47 5.16
CA ILE A 162 6.05 -4.78 5.83
C ILE A 162 4.77 -5.61 5.72
N CYS A 163 4.42 -6.09 4.52
CA CYS A 163 3.22 -6.92 4.33
C CYS A 163 3.23 -8.21 5.17
N TRP A 164 4.39 -8.88 5.27
CA TRP A 164 4.60 -10.07 6.10
C TRP A 164 4.43 -9.78 7.60
N LEU A 165 4.96 -8.67 8.10
CA LEU A 165 4.84 -8.28 9.51
C LEU A 165 3.41 -7.93 9.91
N MET A 166 2.66 -7.29 9.01
CA MET A 166 1.26 -6.92 9.23
C MET A 166 0.33 -8.14 9.27
N THR A 167 0.74 -9.28 8.70
CA THR A 167 -0.09 -10.47 8.51
C THR A 167 0.20 -11.63 9.47
N ARG A 168 1.11 -11.46 10.45
CA ARG A 168 1.47 -12.50 11.45
C ARG A 168 0.30 -13.15 12.21
N LYS A 169 -0.91 -12.57 12.21
CA LYS A 169 -2.12 -13.20 12.79
C LYS A 169 -3.04 -13.87 11.76
N ALA A 170 -2.88 -13.61 10.46
CA ALA A 170 -3.83 -14.02 9.42
C ALA A 170 -3.36 -15.17 8.52
N TYR A 171 -2.05 -15.41 8.39
CA TYR A 171 -1.50 -16.51 7.59
C TYR A 171 -0.61 -17.41 8.46
N ARG A 172 -1.23 -18.39 9.15
CA ARG A 172 -0.49 -19.45 9.86
C ARG A 172 0.14 -20.47 8.90
N ASN A 173 -0.28 -20.53 7.65
CA ASN A 173 0.18 -21.54 6.70
C ASN A 173 0.80 -20.88 5.46
N ASP A 174 2.14 -20.93 5.39
CA ASP A 174 3.00 -20.59 4.25
C ASP A 174 3.10 -19.09 3.83
N PRO A 175 4.05 -18.32 4.43
CA PRO A 175 4.33 -16.93 4.04
C PRO A 175 4.93 -16.77 2.63
N TRP A 176 5.34 -17.85 1.97
CA TRP A 176 6.06 -17.81 0.69
C TRP A 176 5.26 -18.29 -0.51
N ARG A 177 3.96 -18.57 -0.33
CA ARG A 177 3.10 -19.14 -1.38
C ARG A 177 3.01 -18.26 -2.65
N ILE A 178 3.12 -16.93 -2.48
CA ILE A 178 3.15 -15.97 -3.60
C ILE A 178 4.54 -15.93 -4.25
N CYS A 179 5.62 -16.09 -3.48
CA CYS A 179 7.00 -16.08 -4.00
C CYS A 179 7.35 -17.38 -4.74
N ARG A 180 6.80 -18.53 -4.31
CA ARG A 180 6.99 -19.83 -4.99
C ARG A 180 6.36 -19.89 -6.38
N ALA A 181 5.28 -19.14 -6.62
CA ALA A 181 4.67 -19.03 -7.95
C ALA A 181 5.58 -18.31 -8.98
N GLY A 182 6.65 -17.65 -8.53
CA GLY A 182 7.69 -17.04 -9.36
C GLY A 182 9.06 -17.74 -9.28
N GLY A 183 9.13 -18.99 -8.78
CA GLY A 183 10.36 -19.79 -8.79
C GLY A 183 11.38 -19.50 -7.68
N TRP A 184 11.07 -18.58 -6.76
CA TRP A 184 11.99 -18.23 -5.66
C TRP A 184 11.91 -19.25 -4.52
N ARG A 185 13.03 -19.94 -4.25
CA ARG A 185 13.25 -20.73 -3.03
C ARG A 185 14.06 -19.86 -2.08
N GLY A 186 13.50 -19.53 -0.93
CA GLY A 186 14.10 -18.56 0.00
C GLY A 186 15.50 -18.93 0.50
N PRO A 187 16.14 -18.03 1.26
CA PRO A 187 17.48 -18.27 1.80
C PRO A 187 17.47 -19.48 2.73
N LYS A 188 18.52 -20.32 2.61
CA LYS A 188 18.81 -21.41 3.55
C LYS A 188 19.26 -20.83 4.90
#